data_AF-A0A7J9VNX1-F1
#
_entry.id   AF-A0A7J9VNX1-F1
#
_cell.length_a   1.000
_cell.length_b   1.000
_cell.length_c   1.000
_cell.angle_alpha   90.00
_cell.angle_beta   90.00
_cell.angle_gamma   90.00
#
_symmetry.space_group_name_H-M   'P 1'
#
loop_
_entity.id
_entity.type
_entity.pdbx_description
1 polymer ?
#
loop_
_entity_poly.entity_id
_entity_poly.type
_entity_poly.pdbx_seq_one_letter_code
_entity_poly.pdbx_strand_id
1 'polypeptide(L)'
;MISRPSSRTHRVYGESFSVANLDASSSETSPSLAIDVPSSRLSRPHNGITIGFQRSNAPPGSRRCLRWLAVFLDRSWTVRCHGRSSGDRRRGGAMKGYQMTADIREVATIGLVGWGRMGGMIGLHAVKGGWDVVAYDPSADACAAAEDAGATVVGGVAEVAASSDLVMLVVVDDEQVKQAIAGPGGVLETARPGTIVAICPSVRPDTCAEMAEVAAQQGVHVIDVALVGGERGAEAGALKLMCGGPAEIVDACLSAFSAFAIDVCHVGDIGAGQIAKTANNLLLWSCIRADYEALSLAKKLGVHPGKLRAFLNIGSGANRPLAEWGAQRLRWPKKDLEVALALAEEAGVDVPFIKSLAPLMAEMTADDLAALR
;
A
#
# COMPACT_ATOMS: atom_id res chain seq x y z
N MET A 1 30.28 63.74 10.11
CA MET A 1 29.03 63.31 9.45
C MET A 1 29.25 61.90 8.95
N ILE A 2 28.78 60.89 9.67
CA ILE A 2 28.89 59.48 9.27
C ILE A 2 27.47 58.94 9.19
N SER A 3 27.10 58.59 7.96
CA SER A 3 25.80 58.12 7.50
C SER A 3 25.38 56.82 8.17
N ARG A 4 24.16 56.79 8.72
CA ARG A 4 23.48 55.57 9.17
C ARG A 4 23.18 54.65 7.97
N PRO A 5 23.29 53.31 8.09
CA PRO A 5 22.76 52.40 7.09
C PRO A 5 21.22 52.32 7.21
N SER A 6 20.55 52.33 6.06
CA SER A 6 19.10 52.25 5.91
C SER A 6 18.59 50.82 6.09
N SER A 7 17.72 50.59 7.06
CA SER A 7 16.94 49.36 7.18
C SER A 7 15.81 49.37 6.14
N ARG A 8 15.83 48.45 5.16
CA ARG A 8 14.67 48.18 4.30
C ARG A 8 13.69 47.28 5.07
N THR A 9 12.48 47.80 5.29
CA THR A 9 11.35 47.05 5.86
C THR A 9 10.52 46.47 4.72
N HIS A 10 10.35 45.15 4.65
CA HIS A 10 9.31 44.53 3.83
C HIS A 10 8.08 44.24 4.70
N ARG A 11 6.95 44.85 4.34
CA ARG A 11 5.65 44.68 5.01
C ARG A 11 4.86 43.60 4.31
N VAL A 12 4.50 42.53 5.03
CA VAL A 12 3.38 41.66 4.69
C VAL A 12 2.67 41.28 6.00
N TYR A 13 1.41 41.71 6.13
CA TYR A 13 0.46 41.42 7.23
C TYR A 13 0.96 41.60 8.69
N GLY A 14 1.06 42.86 9.13
CA GLY A 14 0.52 43.27 10.45
C GLY A 14 1.28 42.93 11.74
N GLU A 15 2.35 42.13 11.76
CA GLU A 15 3.10 41.85 13.00
C GLU A 15 4.60 42.11 12.84
N SER A 16 5.20 42.71 13.89
CA SER A 16 6.60 43.15 13.91
C SER A 16 7.46 42.11 14.63
N PHE A 17 8.46 41.54 13.96
CA PHE A 17 9.48 40.71 14.60
C PHE A 17 10.85 41.39 14.53
N SER A 18 11.53 41.46 15.68
CA SER A 18 12.92 41.92 15.80
C SER A 18 13.84 40.70 15.84
N VAL A 19 14.71 40.56 14.85
CA VAL A 19 15.81 39.57 14.87
C VAL A 19 17.07 40.31 15.29
N ALA A 20 17.62 39.98 16.45
CA ALA A 20 18.95 40.42 16.84
C ALA A 20 19.99 39.53 16.15
N ASN A 21 20.93 40.14 15.42
CA ASN A 21 22.10 39.46 14.88
C ASN A 21 22.98 38.97 16.05
N LEU A 22 23.34 37.69 16.05
CA LEU A 22 24.43 37.18 16.87
C LEU A 22 25.66 37.02 15.99
N ASP A 23 26.73 37.69 16.41
CA ASP A 23 28.05 37.69 15.80
C ASP A 23 28.63 36.26 15.75
N ALA A 24 29.27 35.96 14.61
CA ALA A 24 29.99 34.73 14.37
C ALA A 24 31.40 34.82 14.98
N SER A 25 31.64 34.10 16.07
CA SER A 25 32.98 33.63 16.44
C SER A 25 32.90 32.48 17.44
N SER A 26 33.82 31.52 17.29
CA SER A 26 34.14 30.36 18.15
C SER A 26 33.33 29.05 17.97
N SER A 27 33.97 28.14 17.22
CA SER A 27 34.15 26.69 17.40
C SER A 27 33.34 25.92 18.47
N GLU A 28 32.79 24.82 17.97
CA GLU A 28 32.46 23.54 18.64
C GLU A 28 31.28 23.49 19.63
N THR A 29 30.50 22.41 19.47
CA THR A 29 29.37 21.89 20.27
C THR A 29 27.95 22.37 19.92
N SER A 30 27.06 21.38 19.75
CA SER A 30 25.67 21.46 19.30
C SER A 30 24.80 22.43 20.12
N PRO A 31 23.86 23.18 19.51
CA PRO A 31 22.99 24.06 20.27
C PRO A 31 21.96 23.23 21.05
N SER A 32 22.12 23.17 22.36
CA SER A 32 21.06 22.78 23.30
C SER A 32 20.26 24.03 23.67
N LEU A 33 18.93 23.95 23.51
CA LEU A 33 18.02 25.02 23.89
C LEU A 33 17.82 24.97 25.41
N ALA A 34 18.52 25.82 26.17
CA ALA A 34 18.32 25.96 27.60
C ALA A 34 17.12 26.87 27.88
N ILE A 35 16.07 26.33 28.51
CA ILE A 35 14.96 27.10 29.07
C ILE A 35 15.20 27.20 30.58
N ASP A 36 15.40 28.42 31.06
CA ASP A 36 15.59 28.72 32.47
C ASP A 36 14.24 28.67 33.20
N VAL A 37 14.10 27.81 34.21
CA VAL A 37 12.88 27.66 35.03
C VAL A 37 13.25 27.90 36.50
N PRO A 38 12.59 28.84 37.20
CA PRO A 38 12.94 29.16 38.58
C PRO A 38 12.72 27.97 39.54
N SER A 39 13.74 27.67 40.33
CA SER A 39 13.85 26.53 41.22
C SER A 39 13.08 26.71 42.53
N SER A 40 11.86 26.19 42.61
CA SER A 40 11.29 25.76 43.90
C SER A 40 10.18 24.71 43.72
N ARG A 41 10.62 23.44 43.63
CA ARG A 41 9.95 22.17 44.06
C ARG A 41 10.42 21.04 43.15
N LEU A 42 11.48 20.36 43.58
CA LEU A 42 11.96 19.11 43.02
C LEU A 42 11.15 17.93 43.57
N SER A 43 10.64 17.08 42.69
CA SER A 43 10.43 15.65 42.98
C SER A 43 10.27 14.82 41.68
N ARG A 44 11.39 14.22 41.22
CA ARG A 44 11.60 13.00 40.40
C ARG A 44 10.86 12.81 39.04
N PRO A 45 11.45 12.06 38.09
CA PRO A 45 11.16 12.20 36.67
C PRO A 45 10.08 11.23 36.16
N HIS A 46 9.06 11.76 35.52
CA HIS A 46 8.24 11.03 34.55
C HIS A 46 8.24 11.78 33.23
N ASN A 47 8.63 11.06 32.17
CA ASN A 47 8.63 11.55 30.80
C ASN A 47 7.20 11.89 30.36
N GLY A 48 6.94 13.16 30.08
CA GLY A 48 5.69 13.61 29.48
C GLY A 48 5.46 15.10 29.70
N ILE A 49 5.86 15.94 28.74
CA ILE A 49 5.47 17.35 28.72
C ILE A 49 4.00 17.40 28.29
N THR A 50 3.10 17.72 29.22
CA THR A 50 1.70 18.03 28.91
C THR A 50 1.57 19.54 28.75
N ILE A 51 1.24 20.01 27.54
CA ILE A 51 0.93 21.41 27.28
C ILE A 51 -0.60 21.56 27.39
N GLY A 52 -1.08 22.20 28.47
CA GLY A 52 -2.49 22.53 28.65
C GLY A 52 -2.87 23.79 27.91
N PHE A 53 -3.80 23.71 26.95
CA PHE A 53 -4.42 24.90 26.36
C PHE A 53 -5.56 25.40 27.24
N GLN A 54 -5.41 26.61 27.77
CA GLN A 54 -6.45 27.32 28.51
C GLN A 54 -7.53 27.80 27.52
N ARG A 55 -8.78 27.37 27.70
CA ARG A 55 -9.92 27.83 26.90
C ARG A 55 -10.19 29.31 27.21
N SER A 56 -9.91 30.21 26.27
CA SER A 56 -10.44 31.57 26.30
C SER A 56 -11.73 31.67 25.48
N ASN A 57 -12.72 32.37 26.05
CA ASN A 57 -14.06 32.57 25.51
C ASN A 57 -14.03 33.35 24.19
N ALA A 58 -14.56 32.76 23.11
CA ALA A 58 -14.90 33.46 21.87
C ALA A 58 -16.39 33.25 21.53
N PRO A 59 -17.15 34.31 21.14
CA PRO A 59 -18.59 34.20 20.87
C PRO A 59 -18.91 33.46 19.55
N PRO A 60 -20.13 32.91 19.41
CA PRO A 60 -20.48 32.01 18.32
C PRO A 60 -20.87 32.80 17.07
N GLY A 61 -19.97 32.91 16.08
CA GLY A 61 -20.31 33.63 14.86
C GLY A 61 -19.23 33.78 13.79
N SER A 62 -18.21 32.92 13.71
CA SER A 62 -17.28 32.90 12.57
C SER A 62 -16.43 31.62 12.55
N ARG A 63 -16.93 30.57 11.88
CA ARG A 63 -16.12 29.39 11.52
C ARG A 63 -16.09 29.22 10.01
N ARG A 64 -15.38 30.11 9.33
CA ARG A 64 -14.74 29.85 8.04
C ARG A 64 -13.37 30.52 8.11
N CYS A 65 -12.36 29.84 7.57
CA CYS A 65 -10.93 30.19 7.56
C CYS A 65 -10.16 29.85 8.85
N LEU A 66 -9.45 28.72 8.82
CA LEU A 66 -8.07 28.53 9.29
C LEU A 66 -7.76 27.01 9.26
N ARG A 67 -7.25 26.54 8.11
CA ARG A 67 -6.60 25.23 8.00
C ARG A 67 -5.36 25.39 7.14
N TRP A 68 -4.34 26.06 7.68
CA TRP A 68 -2.97 26.06 7.17
C TRP A 68 -2.05 26.41 8.33
N LEU A 69 -1.45 25.38 8.95
CA LEU A 69 -0.08 25.31 9.48
C LEU A 69 0.03 24.08 10.40
N ALA A 70 0.57 22.99 9.86
CA ALA A 70 1.22 21.91 10.61
C ALA A 70 2.01 21.05 9.62
N VAL A 71 3.06 21.64 9.04
CA VAL A 71 4.16 20.91 8.42
C VAL A 71 5.34 21.13 9.34
N PHE A 72 5.80 20.04 9.95
CA PHE A 72 7.11 19.73 10.53
C PHE A 72 6.93 18.90 11.80
N LEU A 73 7.40 17.64 11.71
CA LEU A 73 7.56 16.64 12.78
C LEU A 73 6.28 15.88 13.19
N ASP A 74 5.91 14.85 12.41
CA ASP A 74 5.77 13.45 12.89
C ASP A 74 5.39 12.52 11.71
N ARG A 75 6.08 11.39 11.59
CA ARG A 75 5.84 10.32 10.63
C ARG A 75 5.07 9.20 11.33
N SER A 76 3.74 9.27 11.30
CA SER A 76 2.85 8.11 11.47
C SER A 76 1.43 8.45 11.03
N TRP A 77 1.16 8.40 9.72
CA TRP A 77 -0.22 8.40 9.24
C TRP A 77 -0.73 6.97 9.20
N THR A 78 -1.45 6.55 10.23
CA THR A 78 -2.47 5.52 10.10
C THR A 78 -3.72 6.19 9.54
N VAL A 79 -4.12 5.83 8.32
CA VAL A 79 -5.43 6.21 7.79
C VAL A 79 -6.45 5.36 8.52
N ARG A 80 -6.97 5.88 9.65
CA ARG A 80 -8.12 5.29 10.32
C ARG A 80 -9.37 5.81 9.59
N CYS A 81 -9.93 5.00 8.70
CA CYS A 81 -11.21 5.24 8.06
C CYS A 81 -12.29 5.39 9.13
N HIS A 82 -12.59 6.64 9.53
CA HIS A 82 -13.76 6.94 10.34
C HIS A 82 -14.94 7.13 9.39
N GLY A 83 -15.78 6.10 9.29
CA GLY A 83 -17.12 6.25 8.74
C GLY A 83 -17.84 7.37 9.50
N ARG A 84 -18.20 8.45 8.79
CA ARG A 84 -19.10 9.47 9.32
C ARG A 84 -20.49 8.87 9.43
N SER A 85 -20.93 8.55 10.63
CA SER A 85 -22.35 8.52 10.94
C SER A 85 -22.82 9.96 11.20
N SER A 86 -23.27 10.63 10.16
CA SER A 86 -24.11 11.82 10.33
C SER A 86 -25.49 11.36 10.77
N GLY A 87 -25.82 11.61 12.03
CA GLY A 87 -27.13 11.35 12.59
C GLY A 87 -28.20 12.20 11.92
N ASP A 88 -29.17 11.54 11.30
CA ASP A 88 -30.53 12.04 11.22
C ASP A 88 -31.45 10.99 11.87
N ARG A 89 -32.27 11.46 12.81
CA ARG A 89 -33.14 10.62 13.65
C ARG A 89 -34.55 10.73 13.13
N ARG A 90 -35.17 9.54 12.95
CA ARG A 90 -36.61 9.21 12.90
C ARG A 90 -37.24 9.20 11.50
N ARG A 91 -37.45 7.98 11.00
CA ARG A 91 -38.79 7.36 10.88
C ARG A 91 -38.63 5.83 10.86
N GLY A 92 -39.43 5.16 11.67
CA GLY A 92 -39.37 3.72 11.88
C GLY A 92 -39.76 2.95 10.62
N GLY A 93 -38.81 2.16 10.12
CA GLY A 93 -39.05 0.95 9.34
C GLY A 93 -38.23 -0.13 10.02
N ALA A 94 -38.86 -1.24 10.38
CA ALA A 94 -38.22 -2.37 11.03
C ALA A 94 -36.97 -2.79 10.22
N MET A 95 -35.78 -2.67 10.82
CA MET A 95 -34.59 -3.34 10.30
C MET A 95 -34.87 -4.84 10.37
N LYS A 96 -35.15 -5.45 9.22
CA LYS A 96 -34.96 -6.88 9.04
C LYS A 96 -33.51 -7.17 9.41
N GLY A 97 -33.32 -7.98 10.43
CA GLY A 97 -32.01 -8.41 10.89
C GLY A 97 -31.21 -8.98 9.73
N TYR A 98 -30.06 -8.38 9.47
CA TYR A 98 -29.00 -9.06 8.76
C TYR A 98 -28.45 -10.08 9.75
N GLN A 99 -28.93 -11.32 9.66
CA GLN A 99 -28.27 -12.45 10.30
C GLN A 99 -26.85 -12.50 9.75
N MET A 100 -25.84 -12.56 10.61
CA MET A 100 -24.52 -13.03 10.22
C MET A 100 -24.73 -14.32 9.42
N THR A 101 -24.44 -14.29 8.12
CA THR A 101 -24.59 -15.45 7.25
C THR A 101 -23.71 -16.56 7.79
N ALA A 102 -24.32 -17.71 8.04
CA ALA A 102 -23.94 -18.63 9.10
C ALA A 102 -22.66 -19.48 8.87
N ASP A 103 -21.81 -19.18 7.88
CA ASP A 103 -20.71 -20.10 7.51
C ASP A 103 -19.34 -19.43 7.28
N ILE A 104 -19.09 -18.23 7.80
CA ILE A 104 -17.72 -17.66 7.78
C ILE A 104 -16.91 -18.31 8.91
N ARG A 105 -15.93 -19.14 8.55
CA ARG A 105 -14.99 -19.73 9.51
C ARG A 105 -13.92 -18.73 9.90
N GLU A 106 -13.54 -18.75 11.17
CA GLU A 106 -12.32 -18.07 11.62
C GLU A 106 -11.12 -18.72 10.93
N VAL A 107 -10.25 -17.90 10.35
CA VAL A 107 -9.05 -18.41 9.68
C VAL A 107 -8.10 -18.90 10.76
N ALA A 108 -7.80 -20.20 10.77
CA ALA A 108 -6.76 -20.80 11.60
C ALA A 108 -5.59 -21.31 10.74
N THR A 109 -5.91 -21.89 9.57
CA THR A 109 -4.91 -22.46 8.66
C THR A 109 -4.87 -21.72 7.32
N ILE A 110 -3.66 -21.31 6.91
CA ILE A 110 -3.38 -20.68 5.62
C ILE A 110 -2.87 -21.73 4.64
N GLY A 111 -3.62 -21.96 3.58
CA GLY A 111 -3.19 -22.71 2.41
C GLY A 111 -2.44 -21.81 1.44
N LEU A 112 -1.27 -22.21 0.97
CA LEU A 112 -0.51 -21.49 -0.06
C LEU A 112 -0.32 -22.38 -1.29
N VAL A 113 -0.94 -21.99 -2.40
CA VAL A 113 -0.73 -22.63 -3.70
C VAL A 113 0.22 -21.77 -4.51
N GLY A 114 1.44 -22.26 -4.70
CA GLY A 114 2.55 -21.54 -5.30
C GLY A 114 3.53 -21.00 -4.25
N TRP A 115 4.66 -21.67 -4.09
CA TRP A 115 5.79 -21.28 -3.22
C TRP A 115 6.94 -20.65 -4.03
N GLY A 116 6.60 -20.02 -5.15
CA GLY A 116 7.57 -19.29 -5.97
C GLY A 116 8.10 -18.01 -5.29
N ARG A 117 8.71 -17.12 -6.08
CA ARG A 117 9.39 -15.92 -5.54
C ARG A 117 8.53 -15.07 -4.60
N MET A 118 7.27 -14.79 -4.96
CA MET A 118 6.36 -14.04 -4.08
C MET A 118 5.76 -14.92 -3.00
N GLY A 119 5.26 -16.10 -3.38
CA GLY A 119 4.60 -17.04 -2.48
C GLY A 119 5.47 -17.46 -1.32
N GLY A 120 6.72 -17.85 -1.56
CA GLY A 120 7.64 -18.27 -0.51
C GLY A 120 7.98 -17.16 0.48
N MET A 121 8.05 -15.89 0.05
CA MET A 121 8.23 -14.76 0.97
C MET A 121 6.99 -14.52 1.85
N ILE A 122 5.80 -14.63 1.26
CA ILE A 122 4.52 -14.53 1.99
C ILE A 122 4.39 -15.68 2.99
N GLY A 123 4.61 -16.92 2.55
CA GLY A 123 4.55 -18.12 3.36
C GLY A 123 5.54 -18.10 4.52
N LEU A 124 6.78 -17.65 4.30
CA LEU A 124 7.78 -17.50 5.37
C LEU A 124 7.32 -16.54 6.47
N HIS A 125 6.69 -15.42 6.11
CA HIS A 125 6.15 -14.48 7.09
C HIS A 125 4.92 -15.05 7.81
N ALA A 126 4.06 -15.77 7.12
CA ALA A 126 2.94 -16.49 7.73
C ALA A 126 3.43 -17.50 8.79
N VAL A 127 4.38 -18.37 8.45
CA VAL A 127 4.95 -19.34 9.41
C VAL A 127 5.60 -18.64 10.60
N LYS A 128 6.43 -17.61 10.36
CA LYS A 128 7.05 -16.83 11.45
C LYS A 128 6.04 -16.08 12.31
N GLY A 129 4.89 -15.73 11.75
CA GLY A 129 3.75 -15.16 12.47
C GLY A 129 2.99 -16.16 13.35
N GLY A 130 3.38 -17.44 13.33
CA GLY A 130 2.75 -18.51 14.12
C GLY A 130 1.50 -19.11 13.47
N TRP A 131 1.30 -18.89 12.17
CA TRP A 131 0.20 -19.50 11.43
C TRP A 131 0.53 -20.94 11.03
N ASP A 132 -0.47 -21.81 11.08
CA ASP A 132 -0.38 -23.11 10.44
C ASP A 132 -0.46 -22.91 8.92
N VAL A 133 0.61 -23.27 8.21
CA VAL A 133 0.71 -23.10 6.76
C VAL A 133 0.75 -24.45 6.07
N VAL A 134 -0.18 -24.68 5.14
CA VAL A 134 -0.18 -25.85 4.26
C VAL A 134 0.17 -25.40 2.85
N ALA A 135 1.19 -25.99 2.23
CA ALA A 135 1.74 -25.51 0.98
C ALA A 135 1.77 -26.59 -0.11
N TYR A 136 1.60 -26.15 -1.35
CA TYR A 136 1.86 -26.95 -2.53
C TYR A 136 2.46 -26.08 -3.66
N ASP A 137 3.44 -26.64 -4.36
CA ASP A 137 3.99 -26.11 -5.60
C ASP A 137 4.32 -27.29 -6.55
N PRO A 138 4.15 -27.16 -7.88
CA PRO A 138 4.60 -28.19 -8.81
C PRO A 138 6.13 -28.40 -8.82
N SER A 139 6.92 -27.44 -8.33
CA SER A 139 8.37 -27.54 -8.20
C SER A 139 8.76 -28.25 -6.90
N ALA A 140 9.48 -29.37 -7.02
CA ALA A 140 10.03 -30.09 -5.87
C ALA A 140 10.98 -29.21 -5.03
N ASP A 141 11.76 -28.33 -5.67
CA ASP A 141 12.64 -27.39 -4.97
C ASP A 141 11.84 -26.37 -4.14
N ALA A 142 10.71 -25.89 -4.68
CA ALA A 142 9.84 -24.96 -3.97
C ALA A 142 9.13 -25.64 -2.80
N CYS A 143 8.72 -26.91 -2.96
CA CYS A 143 8.21 -27.73 -1.86
C CYS A 143 9.24 -27.94 -0.75
N ALA A 144 10.48 -28.32 -1.09
CA ALA A 144 11.55 -28.46 -0.10
C ALA A 144 11.82 -27.14 0.64
N ALA A 145 11.83 -26.02 -0.08
CA ALA A 145 11.97 -24.70 0.53
C ALA A 145 10.78 -24.30 1.44
N ALA A 146 9.58 -24.82 1.17
CA ALA A 146 8.41 -24.63 2.02
C ALA A 146 8.51 -25.44 3.32
N GLU A 147 8.92 -26.72 3.23
CA GLU A 147 9.18 -27.57 4.39
C GLU A 147 10.28 -26.97 5.28
N ASP A 148 11.39 -26.52 4.69
CA ASP A 148 12.49 -25.87 5.41
C ASP A 148 12.05 -24.58 6.13
N ALA A 149 11.05 -23.88 5.56
CA ALA A 149 10.46 -22.70 6.18
C ALA A 149 9.48 -23.02 7.32
N GLY A 150 9.10 -24.29 7.50
CA GLY A 150 8.19 -24.76 8.53
C GLY A 150 6.74 -24.92 8.08
N ALA A 151 6.46 -24.91 6.77
CA ALA A 151 5.13 -25.22 6.24
C ALA A 151 4.92 -26.74 6.13
N THR A 152 3.68 -27.19 6.24
CA THR A 152 3.28 -28.56 5.92
C THR A 152 3.09 -28.70 4.41
N VAL A 153 3.90 -29.49 3.73
CA VAL A 153 3.75 -29.72 2.29
C VAL A 153 2.85 -30.91 2.00
N VAL A 154 1.97 -30.76 1.02
CA VAL A 154 0.99 -31.76 0.60
C VAL A 154 1.09 -32.08 -0.90
N GLY A 155 0.40 -33.12 -1.37
CA GLY A 155 0.56 -33.67 -2.73
C GLY A 155 -0.10 -32.88 -3.85
N GLY A 156 -0.96 -31.90 -3.55
CA GLY A 156 -1.69 -31.16 -4.57
C GLY A 156 -2.61 -30.05 -4.03
N VAL A 157 -3.22 -29.29 -4.94
CA VAL A 157 -4.09 -28.15 -4.63
C VAL A 157 -5.33 -28.58 -3.83
N ALA A 158 -5.95 -29.71 -4.19
CA ALA A 158 -7.04 -30.29 -3.43
C ALA A 158 -6.64 -30.57 -1.96
N GLU A 159 -5.47 -31.16 -1.70
CA GLU A 159 -5.04 -31.42 -0.32
C GLU A 159 -4.80 -30.13 0.49
N VAL A 160 -4.33 -29.06 -0.17
CA VAL A 160 -4.26 -27.72 0.46
C VAL A 160 -5.66 -27.24 0.85
N ALA A 161 -6.62 -27.32 -0.08
CA ALA A 161 -7.99 -26.88 0.16
C ALA A 161 -8.70 -27.70 1.26
N ALA A 162 -8.46 -29.01 1.29
CA ALA A 162 -9.00 -29.92 2.31
C ALA A 162 -8.50 -29.58 3.72
N SER A 163 -7.37 -28.88 3.86
CA SER A 163 -6.70 -28.64 5.14
C SER A 163 -6.73 -27.17 5.58
N SER A 164 -7.26 -26.26 4.76
CA SER A 164 -7.13 -24.82 4.97
C SER A 164 -8.47 -24.10 5.11
N ASP A 165 -8.48 -22.98 5.84
CA ASP A 165 -9.63 -22.06 5.92
C ASP A 165 -9.49 -20.94 4.88
N LEU A 166 -8.26 -20.45 4.68
CA LEU A 166 -7.89 -19.46 3.67
C LEU A 166 -6.88 -20.07 2.69
N VAL A 167 -7.26 -20.26 1.43
CA VAL A 167 -6.37 -20.70 0.34
C VAL A 167 -5.92 -19.49 -0.47
N MET A 168 -4.65 -19.12 -0.33
CA MET A 168 -4.00 -18.08 -1.12
C MET A 168 -3.39 -18.68 -2.39
N LEU A 169 -3.88 -18.23 -3.54
CA LEU A 169 -3.32 -18.59 -4.84
C LEU A 169 -2.26 -17.57 -5.22
N VAL A 170 -0.99 -17.99 -5.30
CA VAL A 170 0.15 -17.17 -5.71
C VAL A 170 0.80 -17.77 -6.97
N VAL A 171 -0.02 -17.87 -8.01
CA VAL A 171 0.30 -18.48 -9.31
C VAL A 171 0.66 -17.41 -10.37
N VAL A 172 0.74 -17.77 -11.65
CA VAL A 172 1.27 -16.87 -12.71
C VAL A 172 0.20 -16.09 -13.47
N ASP A 173 -0.88 -16.75 -13.88
CA ASP A 173 -1.85 -16.22 -14.85
C ASP A 173 -3.28 -16.74 -14.59
N ASP A 174 -4.22 -16.22 -15.39
CA ASP A 174 -5.64 -16.53 -15.33
C ASP A 174 -5.93 -18.03 -15.49
N GLU A 175 -5.23 -18.73 -16.39
CA GLU A 175 -5.45 -20.15 -16.64
C GLU A 175 -5.05 -20.99 -15.42
N GLN A 176 -3.92 -20.66 -14.78
CA GLN A 176 -3.52 -21.32 -13.55
C GLN A 176 -4.50 -21.03 -12.39
N VAL A 177 -5.11 -19.84 -12.33
CA VAL A 177 -6.18 -19.56 -11.35
C VAL A 177 -7.39 -20.45 -11.63
N LYS A 178 -7.85 -20.54 -12.87
CA LYS A 178 -8.99 -21.39 -13.26
C LYS A 178 -8.73 -22.85 -12.95
N GLN A 179 -7.57 -23.36 -13.33
CA GLN A 179 -7.16 -24.73 -13.07
C GLN A 179 -7.03 -25.02 -11.55
N ALA A 180 -6.44 -24.10 -10.79
CA ALA A 180 -6.28 -24.27 -9.35
C ALA A 180 -7.62 -24.24 -8.61
N ILE A 181 -8.60 -23.46 -9.07
CA ILE A 181 -9.91 -23.39 -8.41
C ILE A 181 -10.83 -24.53 -8.89
N ALA A 182 -11.14 -24.57 -10.18
CA ALA A 182 -12.21 -25.38 -10.76
C ALA A 182 -11.71 -26.54 -11.65
N GLY A 183 -10.41 -26.62 -11.92
CA GLY A 183 -9.83 -27.70 -12.70
C GLY A 183 -9.69 -29.02 -11.92
N PRO A 184 -9.35 -30.12 -12.60
CA PRO A 184 -9.10 -31.41 -11.95
C PRO A 184 -8.02 -31.30 -10.85
N GLY A 185 -8.31 -31.84 -9.66
CA GLY A 185 -7.46 -31.72 -8.47
C GLY A 185 -7.42 -30.31 -7.86
N GLY A 186 -8.33 -29.42 -8.27
CA GLY A 186 -8.43 -28.05 -7.80
C GLY A 186 -9.10 -27.90 -6.43
N VAL A 187 -9.19 -26.66 -5.96
CA VAL A 187 -9.74 -26.29 -4.65
C VAL A 187 -11.17 -26.82 -4.49
N LEU A 188 -12.01 -26.70 -5.52
CA LEU A 188 -13.42 -27.03 -5.47
C LEU A 188 -13.71 -28.55 -5.41
N GLU A 189 -12.71 -29.42 -5.46
CA GLU A 189 -12.95 -30.86 -5.27
C GLU A 189 -13.03 -31.26 -3.78
N THR A 190 -12.44 -30.46 -2.90
CA THR A 190 -12.20 -30.86 -1.49
C THR A 190 -12.34 -29.73 -0.48
N ALA A 191 -12.46 -28.48 -0.95
CA ALA A 191 -12.78 -27.35 -0.10
C ALA A 191 -14.09 -27.59 0.66
N ARG A 192 -14.10 -27.16 1.92
CA ARG A 192 -15.31 -27.22 2.73
C ARG A 192 -16.15 -25.95 2.48
N PRO A 193 -17.47 -26.02 2.64
CA PRO A 193 -18.27 -24.81 2.73
C PRO A 193 -17.70 -23.85 3.79
N GLY A 194 -17.61 -22.57 3.44
CA GLY A 194 -16.98 -21.51 4.24
C GLY A 194 -15.49 -21.29 3.97
N THR A 195 -14.80 -22.14 3.20
CA THR A 195 -13.41 -21.89 2.78
C THR A 195 -13.33 -20.60 1.94
N ILE A 196 -12.28 -19.80 2.17
CA ILE A 196 -12.01 -18.56 1.45
C ILE A 196 -10.84 -18.80 0.49
N VAL A 197 -10.99 -18.41 -0.77
CA VAL A 197 -9.93 -18.42 -1.78
C VAL A 197 -9.53 -16.99 -2.10
N ALA A 198 -8.26 -16.66 -1.88
CA ALA A 198 -7.67 -15.36 -2.20
C ALA A 198 -6.85 -15.45 -3.50
N ILE A 199 -7.37 -14.85 -4.57
CA ILE A 199 -6.68 -14.73 -5.86
C ILE A 199 -5.66 -13.58 -5.74
N CYS A 200 -4.38 -13.93 -5.57
CA CYS A 200 -3.30 -12.95 -5.45
C CYS A 200 -2.56 -12.54 -6.74
N PRO A 201 -2.50 -13.35 -7.84
CA PRO A 201 -1.80 -12.91 -9.04
C PRO A 201 -2.52 -11.73 -9.70
N SER A 202 -1.79 -11.01 -10.56
CA SER A 202 -2.37 -9.99 -11.43
C SER A 202 -3.02 -10.68 -12.65
N VAL A 203 -4.35 -10.73 -12.64
CA VAL A 203 -5.24 -11.43 -13.58
C VAL A 203 -6.41 -10.54 -13.99
N ARG A 204 -7.24 -10.97 -14.94
CA ARG A 204 -8.43 -10.21 -15.37
C ARG A 204 -9.47 -10.16 -14.25
N PRO A 205 -10.18 -9.02 -14.06
CA PRO A 205 -11.30 -8.92 -13.13
C PRO A 205 -12.41 -9.96 -13.43
N ASP A 206 -12.68 -10.23 -14.71
CA ASP A 206 -13.68 -11.22 -15.12
C ASP A 206 -13.32 -12.63 -14.67
N THR A 207 -12.03 -12.99 -14.68
CA THR A 207 -11.57 -14.29 -14.16
C THR A 207 -11.90 -14.42 -12.67
N CYS A 208 -11.73 -13.35 -11.89
CA CYS A 208 -12.09 -13.35 -10.48
C CYS A 208 -13.62 -13.50 -10.28
N ALA A 209 -14.41 -12.80 -11.08
CA ALA A 209 -15.87 -12.86 -11.01
C ALA A 209 -16.40 -14.26 -11.42
N GLU A 210 -15.90 -14.82 -12.51
CA GLU A 210 -16.22 -16.16 -12.99
C GLU A 210 -15.92 -17.22 -11.92
N MET A 211 -14.72 -17.17 -11.32
CA MET A 211 -14.33 -18.12 -10.28
C MET A 211 -15.14 -17.95 -9.00
N ALA A 212 -15.53 -16.72 -8.64
CA ALA A 212 -16.43 -16.49 -7.51
C ALA A 212 -17.82 -17.10 -7.74
N GLU A 213 -18.38 -16.98 -8.94
CA GLU A 213 -19.68 -17.57 -9.29
C GLU A 213 -19.63 -19.10 -9.23
N VAL A 214 -18.59 -19.72 -9.81
CA VAL A 214 -18.43 -21.18 -9.80
C VAL A 214 -18.22 -21.70 -8.37
N ALA A 215 -17.36 -21.04 -7.57
CA ALA A 215 -17.07 -21.44 -6.20
C ALA A 215 -18.27 -21.31 -5.25
N ALA A 216 -19.11 -20.29 -5.46
CA ALA A 216 -20.30 -20.06 -4.64
C ALA A 216 -21.30 -21.23 -4.66
N GLN A 217 -21.33 -22.02 -5.75
CA GLN A 217 -22.18 -23.21 -5.86
C GLN A 217 -21.83 -24.30 -4.83
N GLN A 218 -20.61 -24.26 -4.28
CA GLN A 218 -20.13 -25.17 -3.25
C GLN A 218 -19.98 -24.49 -1.87
N GLY A 219 -20.48 -23.27 -1.71
CA GLY A 219 -20.32 -22.49 -0.48
C GLY A 219 -18.88 -22.04 -0.23
N VAL A 220 -18.03 -21.97 -1.25
CA VAL A 220 -16.66 -21.43 -1.17
C VAL A 220 -16.69 -19.95 -1.53
N HIS A 221 -16.02 -19.12 -0.74
CA HIS A 221 -15.91 -17.69 -0.98
C HIS A 221 -14.65 -17.38 -1.78
N VAL A 222 -14.74 -16.44 -2.72
CA VAL A 222 -13.58 -15.96 -3.49
C VAL A 222 -13.44 -14.46 -3.30
N ILE A 223 -12.21 -14.02 -3.06
CA ILE A 223 -11.80 -12.62 -3.02
C ILE A 223 -10.57 -12.43 -3.92
N ASP A 224 -10.42 -11.27 -4.53
CA ASP A 224 -9.20 -10.90 -5.24
C ASP A 224 -8.34 -9.98 -4.37
N VAL A 225 -7.06 -10.34 -4.19
CA VAL A 225 -6.15 -9.70 -3.25
C VAL A 225 -4.91 -9.21 -3.99
N ALA A 226 -4.99 -7.99 -4.52
CA ALA A 226 -3.89 -7.41 -5.26
C ALA A 226 -2.73 -7.00 -4.36
N LEU A 227 -1.54 -7.54 -4.64
CA LEU A 227 -0.31 -7.28 -3.88
C LEU A 227 0.42 -6.02 -4.37
N VAL A 228 0.73 -5.10 -3.47
CA VAL A 228 1.48 -3.87 -3.73
C VAL A 228 2.73 -3.79 -2.86
N GLY A 229 3.85 -3.33 -3.45
CA GLY A 229 5.17 -3.28 -2.80
C GLY A 229 6.22 -4.17 -3.46
N GLY A 230 5.77 -5.10 -4.31
CA GLY A 230 6.65 -6.00 -5.06
C GLY A 230 7.51 -6.88 -4.17
N GLU A 231 8.59 -7.42 -4.73
CA GLU A 231 9.47 -8.35 -4.02
C GLU A 231 10.07 -7.75 -2.73
N ARG A 232 10.45 -6.47 -2.75
CA ARG A 232 11.00 -5.80 -1.56
C ARG A 232 9.98 -5.70 -0.43
N GLY A 233 8.71 -5.47 -0.77
CA GLY A 233 7.62 -5.46 0.21
C GLY A 233 7.36 -6.84 0.78
N ALA A 234 7.35 -7.87 -0.07
CA ALA A 234 7.16 -9.25 0.36
C ALA A 234 8.30 -9.73 1.27
N GLU A 235 9.55 -9.47 0.90
CA GLU A 235 10.73 -9.81 1.69
C GLU A 235 10.68 -9.17 3.09
N ALA A 236 10.24 -7.91 3.16
CA ALA A 236 10.14 -7.16 4.40
C ALA A 236 8.88 -7.44 5.23
N GLY A 237 7.94 -8.26 4.75
CA GLY A 237 6.64 -8.46 5.43
C GLY A 237 5.79 -7.19 5.44
N ALA A 238 5.98 -6.34 4.44
CA ALA A 238 5.45 -4.99 4.35
C ALA A 238 4.66 -4.76 3.05
N LEU A 239 3.97 -5.80 2.58
CA LEU A 239 3.03 -5.67 1.47
C LEU A 239 1.86 -4.77 1.86
N LYS A 240 1.22 -4.21 0.84
CA LYS A 240 -0.07 -3.54 0.96
C LYS A 240 -1.04 -4.26 0.06
N LEU A 241 -2.23 -4.53 0.56
CA LEU A 241 -3.23 -5.33 -0.13
C LEU A 241 -4.39 -4.45 -0.56
N MET A 242 -4.83 -4.59 -1.80
CA MET A 242 -6.09 -4.03 -2.28
C MET A 242 -7.03 -5.20 -2.58
N CYS A 243 -8.11 -5.30 -1.82
CA CYS A 243 -8.99 -6.46 -1.82
C CYS A 243 -10.34 -6.13 -2.46
N GLY A 244 -10.79 -6.96 -3.40
CA GLY A 244 -12.16 -6.97 -3.91
C GLY A 244 -12.93 -8.19 -3.41
N GLY A 245 -14.25 -8.07 -3.31
CA GLY A 245 -15.17 -9.10 -2.83
C GLY A 245 -16.03 -8.63 -1.65
N PRO A 246 -16.82 -9.52 -1.03
CA PRO A 246 -17.65 -9.16 0.13
C PRO A 246 -16.79 -8.66 1.29
N ALA A 247 -17.17 -7.53 1.89
CA ALA A 247 -16.38 -6.87 2.93
C ALA A 247 -16.17 -7.76 4.15
N GLU A 248 -17.21 -8.50 4.54
CA GLU A 248 -17.19 -9.44 5.66
C GLU A 248 -16.19 -10.61 5.45
N ILE A 249 -15.97 -11.03 4.20
CA ILE A 249 -15.00 -12.07 3.87
C ILE A 249 -13.58 -11.50 3.88
N VAL A 250 -13.39 -10.26 3.40
CA VAL A 250 -12.10 -9.57 3.50
C VAL A 250 -11.74 -9.32 4.97
N ASP A 251 -12.70 -8.90 5.79
CA ASP A 251 -12.52 -8.65 7.22
C ASP A 251 -12.09 -9.92 7.97
N ALA A 252 -12.65 -11.08 7.62
CA ALA A 252 -12.28 -12.38 8.19
C ALA A 252 -10.80 -12.76 7.93
N CYS A 253 -10.20 -12.24 6.86
CA CYS A 253 -8.81 -12.52 6.48
C CYS A 253 -7.78 -11.54 7.08
N LEU A 254 -8.22 -10.46 7.74
CA LEU A 254 -7.30 -9.38 8.20
C LEU A 254 -6.22 -9.87 9.16
N SER A 255 -6.55 -10.80 10.06
CA SER A 255 -5.58 -11.40 10.98
C SER A 255 -4.48 -12.15 10.22
N ALA A 256 -4.85 -13.02 9.27
CA ALA A 256 -3.92 -13.75 8.42
C ALA A 256 -3.05 -12.80 7.58
N PHE A 257 -3.67 -11.79 6.95
CA PHE A 257 -2.95 -10.81 6.13
C PHE A 257 -1.92 -10.00 6.93
N SER A 258 -2.18 -9.74 8.22
CA SER A 258 -1.26 -8.97 9.08
C SER A 258 0.11 -9.63 9.27
N ALA A 259 0.25 -10.93 8.96
CA ALA A 259 1.54 -11.62 9.03
C ALA A 259 2.55 -11.10 7.99
N PHE A 260 2.08 -10.67 6.82
CA PHE A 260 2.94 -10.31 5.68
C PHE A 260 2.60 -8.95 5.04
N ALA A 261 1.54 -8.29 5.50
CA ALA A 261 1.11 -6.99 5.03
C ALA A 261 1.00 -5.97 6.18
N ILE A 262 1.37 -4.72 5.87
CA ILE A 262 1.28 -3.58 6.79
C ILE A 262 0.02 -2.74 6.59
N ASP A 263 -0.71 -2.98 5.50
CA ASP A 263 -1.94 -2.26 5.18
C ASP A 263 -2.85 -3.11 4.27
N VAL A 264 -4.15 -3.06 4.54
CA VAL A 264 -5.17 -3.80 3.78
C VAL A 264 -6.32 -2.84 3.51
N CYS A 265 -6.67 -2.69 2.24
CA CYS A 265 -7.74 -1.80 1.80
C CYS A 265 -8.78 -2.61 1.02
N HIS A 266 -10.01 -2.67 1.51
CA HIS A 266 -11.16 -3.14 0.73
C HIS A 266 -11.57 -2.05 -0.26
N VAL A 267 -11.55 -2.37 -1.56
CA VAL A 267 -11.70 -1.39 -2.65
C VAL A 267 -12.97 -1.57 -3.47
N GLY A 268 -13.78 -2.59 -3.19
CA GLY A 268 -15.07 -2.80 -3.85
C GLY A 268 -15.43 -4.27 -3.98
N ASP A 269 -16.32 -4.55 -4.93
CA ASP A 269 -16.79 -5.90 -5.24
C ASP A 269 -15.69 -6.77 -5.87
N ILE A 270 -15.99 -8.03 -6.13
CA ILE A 270 -15.04 -8.97 -6.75
C ILE A 270 -14.49 -8.39 -8.07
N GLY A 271 -13.17 -8.48 -8.23
CA GLY A 271 -12.41 -7.90 -9.35
C GLY A 271 -11.93 -6.45 -9.11
N ALA A 272 -12.45 -5.75 -8.10
CA ALA A 272 -12.04 -4.37 -7.82
C ALA A 272 -10.58 -4.24 -7.36
N GLY A 273 -10.03 -5.26 -6.68
CA GLY A 273 -8.62 -5.31 -6.32
C GLY A 273 -7.71 -5.36 -7.56
N GLN A 274 -8.07 -6.17 -8.57
CA GLN A 274 -7.37 -6.23 -9.85
C GLN A 274 -7.45 -4.91 -10.64
N ILE A 275 -8.62 -4.25 -10.65
CA ILE A 275 -8.77 -2.91 -11.25
C ILE A 275 -7.90 -1.88 -10.52
N ALA A 276 -7.93 -1.87 -9.19
CA ALA A 276 -7.10 -0.99 -8.38
C ALA A 276 -5.60 -1.25 -8.60
N LYS A 277 -5.21 -2.51 -8.79
CA LYS A 277 -3.83 -2.89 -9.14
C LYS A 277 -3.39 -2.31 -10.46
N THR A 278 -4.24 -2.42 -11.48
CA THR A 278 -4.02 -1.82 -12.79
C THR A 278 -3.81 -0.31 -12.65
N ALA A 279 -4.69 0.37 -11.92
CA ALA A 279 -4.56 1.81 -11.67
C ALA A 279 -3.23 2.18 -10.96
N ASN A 280 -2.85 1.43 -9.92
CA ASN A 280 -1.56 1.61 -9.24
C ASN A 280 -0.37 1.43 -10.19
N ASN A 281 -0.38 0.39 -11.02
CA ASN A 281 0.70 0.11 -11.95
C ASN A 281 0.77 1.16 -13.07
N LEU A 282 -0.37 1.67 -13.57
CA LEU A 282 -0.40 2.79 -14.49
C LEU A 282 0.30 4.03 -13.91
N LEU A 283 -0.03 4.40 -12.68
CA LEU A 283 0.62 5.53 -12.00
C LEU A 283 2.13 5.29 -11.82
N LEU A 284 2.52 4.08 -11.42
CA LEU A 284 3.92 3.69 -11.28
C LEU A 284 4.72 3.91 -12.57
N TRP A 285 4.25 3.35 -13.69
CA TRP A 285 4.96 3.44 -14.96
C TRP A 285 4.96 4.86 -15.53
N SER A 286 3.86 5.59 -15.35
CA SER A 286 3.75 7.00 -15.73
C SER A 286 4.76 7.87 -15.00
N CYS A 287 4.87 7.70 -13.68
CA CYS A 287 5.83 8.43 -12.86
C CYS A 287 7.27 8.10 -13.26
N ILE A 288 7.62 6.82 -13.43
CA ILE A 288 8.98 6.43 -13.85
C ILE A 288 9.37 7.11 -15.18
N ARG A 289 8.47 7.08 -16.18
CA ARG A 289 8.75 7.69 -17.48
C ARG A 289 8.88 9.21 -17.38
N ALA A 290 7.97 9.86 -16.67
CA ALA A 290 8.00 11.32 -16.47
C ALA A 290 9.27 11.76 -15.73
N ASP A 291 9.63 11.05 -14.66
CA ASP A 291 10.86 11.29 -13.89
C ASP A 291 12.10 11.15 -14.78
N TYR A 292 12.16 10.08 -15.60
CA TYR A 292 13.25 9.84 -16.53
C TYR A 292 13.43 11.00 -17.53
N GLU A 293 12.35 11.45 -18.17
CA GLU A 293 12.41 12.55 -19.14
C GLU A 293 12.79 13.88 -18.48
N ALA A 294 12.20 14.19 -17.32
CA ALA A 294 12.50 15.41 -16.57
C ALA A 294 13.98 15.46 -16.15
N LEU A 295 14.51 14.36 -15.62
CA LEU A 295 15.91 14.26 -15.21
C LEU A 295 16.88 14.26 -16.38
N SER A 296 16.53 13.60 -17.49
CA SER A 296 17.33 13.61 -18.72
C SER A 296 17.45 15.00 -19.32
N LEU A 297 16.33 15.73 -19.40
CA LEU A 297 16.31 17.12 -19.84
C LEU A 297 17.16 18.01 -18.93
N ALA A 298 16.96 17.90 -17.61
CA ALA A 298 17.70 18.69 -16.64
C ALA A 298 19.22 18.42 -16.73
N LYS A 299 19.62 17.13 -16.88
CA LYS A 299 21.02 16.73 -17.10
C LYS A 299 21.60 17.38 -18.34
N LYS A 300 20.87 17.36 -19.47
CA LYS A 300 21.31 17.96 -20.73
C LYS A 300 21.50 19.48 -20.61
N LEU A 301 20.71 20.12 -19.74
CA LEU A 301 20.79 21.56 -19.43
C LEU A 301 21.77 21.88 -18.29
N GLY A 302 22.58 20.93 -17.84
CA GLY A 302 23.66 21.16 -16.86
C GLY A 302 23.25 21.03 -15.39
N VAL A 303 22.04 20.56 -15.09
CA VAL A 303 21.59 20.30 -13.72
C VAL A 303 22.03 18.89 -13.29
N HIS A 304 22.64 18.77 -12.10
CA HIS A 304 23.05 17.48 -11.56
C HIS A 304 21.83 16.61 -11.17
N PRO A 305 21.61 15.43 -11.78
CA PRO A 305 20.42 14.61 -11.55
C PRO A 305 20.20 14.23 -10.08
N GLY A 306 21.24 13.67 -9.42
CA GLY A 306 21.13 13.29 -8.00
C GLY A 306 20.71 14.44 -7.07
N LYS A 307 21.27 15.64 -7.24
CA LYS A 307 20.88 16.84 -6.46
C LYS A 307 19.44 17.26 -6.75
N LEU A 308 19.05 17.25 -8.03
CA LEU A 308 17.69 17.57 -8.43
C LEU A 308 16.68 16.59 -7.84
N ARG A 309 16.94 15.27 -7.93
CA ARG A 309 16.09 14.24 -7.31
C ARG A 309 15.89 14.47 -5.81
N ALA A 310 16.97 14.77 -5.09
CA ALA A 310 16.90 15.05 -3.66
C ALA A 310 15.97 16.23 -3.34
N PHE A 311 16.02 17.31 -4.13
CA PHE A 311 15.13 18.46 -3.97
C PHE A 311 13.69 18.16 -4.41
N LEU A 312 13.49 17.47 -5.52
CA LEU A 312 12.15 17.13 -6.03
C LEU A 312 11.39 16.21 -5.06
N ASN A 313 12.08 15.33 -4.34
CA ASN A 313 11.47 14.45 -3.32
C ASN A 313 10.84 15.18 -2.12
N ILE A 314 11.16 16.46 -1.92
CA ILE A 314 10.50 17.32 -0.92
C ILE A 314 9.60 18.40 -1.55
N GLY A 315 9.55 18.45 -2.88
CA GLY A 315 8.73 19.38 -3.64
C GLY A 315 7.40 18.76 -4.09
N SER A 316 6.63 19.52 -4.85
CA SER A 316 5.34 19.07 -5.40
C SER A 316 5.46 17.97 -6.46
N GLY A 317 6.67 17.74 -6.99
CA GLY A 317 6.95 16.63 -7.92
C GLY A 317 7.27 15.30 -7.22
N ALA A 318 7.25 15.27 -5.89
CA ALA A 318 7.58 14.08 -5.11
C ALA A 318 6.66 12.90 -5.47
N ASN A 319 7.27 11.75 -5.75
CA ASN A 319 6.56 10.51 -5.99
C ASN A 319 7.45 9.34 -5.56
N ARG A 320 6.85 8.15 -5.40
CA ARG A 320 7.57 6.99 -4.87
C ARG A 320 8.69 6.50 -5.80
N PRO A 321 8.49 6.37 -7.12
CA PRO A 321 9.58 6.03 -8.04
C PRO A 321 10.79 6.96 -7.97
N LEU A 322 10.58 8.27 -7.90
CA LEU A 322 11.66 9.25 -7.75
C LEU A 322 12.44 9.09 -6.44
N ALA A 323 11.74 8.79 -5.34
CA ALA A 323 12.33 8.54 -4.03
C ALA A 323 13.16 7.25 -3.99
N GLU A 324 12.71 6.22 -4.71
CA GLU A 324 13.34 4.90 -4.80
C GLU A 324 14.18 4.72 -6.08
N TRP A 325 14.64 5.82 -6.68
CA TRP A 325 15.33 5.80 -7.98
C TRP A 325 16.51 4.82 -8.02
N GLY A 326 16.55 4.03 -9.10
CA GLY A 326 17.56 3.01 -9.32
C GLY A 326 17.25 1.66 -8.67
N ALA A 327 16.14 1.54 -7.92
CA ALA A 327 15.64 0.26 -7.42
C ALA A 327 14.63 -0.40 -8.39
N GLN A 328 14.20 0.32 -9.43
CA GLN A 328 13.25 -0.19 -10.43
C GLN A 328 13.93 -1.25 -11.31
N ARG A 329 13.26 -2.39 -11.49
CA ARG A 329 13.77 -3.52 -12.31
C ARG A 329 13.15 -3.60 -13.71
N LEU A 330 12.15 -2.76 -14.01
CA LEU A 330 11.45 -2.66 -15.31
C LEU A 330 10.98 -4.00 -15.92
N ARG A 331 10.66 -5.00 -15.10
CA ARG A 331 10.32 -6.35 -15.57
C ARG A 331 8.94 -6.48 -16.23
N TRP A 332 7.97 -5.73 -15.73
CA TRP A 332 6.55 -5.94 -16.03
C TRP A 332 5.81 -4.83 -16.79
N PRO A 333 6.44 -3.75 -17.30
CA PRO A 333 5.68 -2.63 -17.87
C PRO A 333 4.84 -3.07 -19.07
N LYS A 334 5.34 -3.97 -19.92
CA LYS A 334 4.60 -4.49 -21.06
C LYS A 334 3.29 -5.17 -20.62
N LYS A 335 3.37 -6.19 -19.76
CA LYS A 335 2.20 -6.92 -19.25
C LYS A 335 1.19 -5.97 -18.58
N ASP A 336 1.68 -5.10 -17.69
CA ASP A 336 0.81 -4.20 -16.93
C ASP A 336 0.07 -3.20 -17.84
N LEU A 337 0.74 -2.66 -18.86
CA LEU A 337 0.16 -1.70 -19.79
C LEU A 337 -0.79 -2.39 -20.79
N GLU A 338 -0.50 -3.61 -21.22
CA GLU A 338 -1.41 -4.41 -22.05
C GLU A 338 -2.74 -4.69 -21.31
N VAL A 339 -2.68 -5.07 -20.03
CA VAL A 339 -3.88 -5.26 -19.19
C VAL A 339 -4.66 -3.95 -19.07
N ALA A 340 -3.98 -2.84 -18.82
CA ALA A 340 -4.64 -1.54 -18.68
C ALA A 340 -5.34 -1.07 -19.96
N LEU A 341 -4.70 -1.29 -21.12
CA LEU A 341 -5.27 -0.92 -22.42
C LEU A 341 -6.49 -1.79 -22.76
N ALA A 342 -6.43 -3.09 -22.48
CA ALA A 342 -7.58 -3.99 -22.67
C ALA A 342 -8.76 -3.58 -21.79
N LEU A 343 -8.54 -3.31 -20.50
CA LEU A 343 -9.60 -2.85 -19.60
C LEU A 343 -10.20 -1.50 -20.03
N ALA A 344 -9.38 -0.59 -20.55
CA ALA A 344 -9.85 0.70 -21.05
C ALA A 344 -10.72 0.55 -22.30
N GLU A 345 -10.35 -0.36 -23.22
CA GLU A 345 -11.14 -0.68 -24.41
C GLU A 345 -12.49 -1.30 -24.02
N GLU A 346 -12.49 -2.30 -23.14
CA GLU A 346 -13.70 -2.96 -22.63
C GLU A 346 -14.64 -1.98 -21.92
N ALA A 347 -14.09 -1.04 -21.14
CA ALA A 347 -14.85 -0.02 -20.45
C ALA A 347 -15.26 1.18 -21.33
N GLY A 348 -14.79 1.25 -22.58
CA GLY A 348 -15.02 2.41 -23.47
C GLY A 348 -14.38 3.71 -22.97
N VAL A 349 -13.29 3.63 -22.20
CA VAL A 349 -12.57 4.79 -21.65
C VAL A 349 -11.39 5.13 -22.53
N ASP A 350 -11.38 6.35 -23.09
CA ASP A 350 -10.21 6.79 -23.86
C ASP A 350 -9.05 7.18 -22.92
N VAL A 351 -7.92 6.51 -23.12
CA VAL A 351 -6.68 6.66 -22.33
C VAL A 351 -5.50 7.08 -23.22
N PRO A 352 -5.55 8.26 -23.86
CA PRO A 352 -4.57 8.65 -24.89
C PRO A 352 -3.14 8.70 -24.33
N PHE A 353 -2.97 9.14 -23.09
CA PHE A 353 -1.68 9.14 -22.42
C PHE A 353 -1.11 7.72 -22.25
N ILE A 354 -1.93 6.76 -21.81
CA ILE A 354 -1.50 5.37 -21.61
C ILE A 354 -1.14 4.70 -22.95
N LYS A 355 -1.91 4.98 -24.01
CA LYS A 355 -1.59 4.54 -25.38
C LYS A 355 -0.20 5.02 -25.82
N SER A 356 0.16 6.26 -25.49
CA SER A 356 1.50 6.79 -25.78
C SER A 356 2.60 6.26 -24.85
N LEU A 357 2.26 5.89 -23.60
CA LEU A 357 3.21 5.41 -22.60
C LEU A 357 3.75 4.01 -22.92
N ALA A 358 2.92 3.12 -23.46
CA ALA A 358 3.31 1.74 -23.76
C ALA A 358 4.59 1.59 -24.61
N PRO A 359 4.72 2.21 -25.80
CA PRO A 359 5.96 2.13 -26.58
C PRO A 359 7.15 2.80 -25.85
N LEU A 360 6.92 3.93 -25.16
CA LEU A 360 7.96 4.65 -24.43
C LEU A 360 8.56 3.84 -23.27
N MET A 361 7.75 3.00 -22.63
CA MET A 361 8.21 2.10 -21.58
C MET A 361 8.94 0.88 -22.13
N ALA A 362 8.60 0.42 -23.34
CA ALA A 362 9.26 -0.72 -23.98
C ALA A 362 10.70 -0.41 -24.39
N GLU A 363 11.01 0.85 -24.69
CA GLU A 363 12.35 1.31 -25.08
C GLU A 363 13.28 1.56 -23.87
N MET A 364 12.73 1.66 -22.65
CA MET A 364 13.48 2.10 -21.48
C MET A 364 14.18 0.92 -20.78
N THR A 365 15.44 1.11 -20.43
CA THR A 365 16.30 0.10 -19.81
C THR A 365 16.69 0.46 -18.36
N ALA A 366 17.21 -0.52 -17.63
CA ALA A 366 17.76 -0.27 -16.29
C ALA A 366 19.00 0.64 -16.34
N ASP A 367 19.77 0.60 -17.43
CA ASP A 367 20.96 1.42 -17.64
C ASP A 367 20.60 2.90 -17.83
N ASP A 368 19.47 3.18 -18.49
CA ASP A 368 18.93 4.54 -18.63
C ASP A 368 18.65 5.17 -17.26
N LEU A 369 18.07 4.39 -16.34
CA LEU A 369 17.84 4.84 -14.96
C LEU A 369 19.16 4.99 -14.19
N ALA A 370 20.12 4.08 -14.41
CA ALA A 370 21.43 4.11 -13.76
C ALA A 370 22.23 5.36 -14.15
N ALA A 371 22.12 5.82 -15.40
CA ALA A 371 22.79 7.03 -15.90
C ALA A 371 22.32 8.34 -15.23
N LEU A 372 21.22 8.30 -14.47
CA LEU A 372 20.61 9.44 -13.76
C LEU A 372 20.68 9.31 -12.24
N ARG A 373 21.48 8.36 -11.72
CA ARG A 373 21.76 8.22 -10.30
C ARG A 373 22.48 9.44 -9.73
#